data_AF-A0A368F031-F1
#
_entry.id   AF-A0A368F031-F1
#
_cell.length_a   1.000
_cell.length_b   1.000
_cell.length_c   1.000
_cell.angle_alpha   90.00
_cell.angle_beta   90.00
_cell.angle_gamma   90.00
#
_symmetry.space_group_name_H-M   'P 1'
#
loop_
_entity.id
_entity.type
_entity.pdbx_description
1 polymer ?
#
loop_
_entity_poly.entity_id
_entity_poly.type
_entity_poly.pdbx_seq_one_letter_code
_entity_poly.pdbx_strand_id
1 'polypeptide(L)'
;MEEETVILQPTIPQERTTMKMTLSSVTITPTPALQTAFITDGKSVAIWSDQNSPTLHCVSREAAQNLECDMHTNCACQPAENKVNCVCADQNITEVFQTELQNRLPVRRPWIEFEEHQGRTDQDTVKAIIRSLSTAEILVSIKEEFDSTVREITDSICTIEDTTITGCYHCSRGALAQVVCFAQDRATMASVQCNDTAFAVPCSPEGSSSSLRFSMSTAQIKIYCETSCGKTKKPFEITGVLHWTKTVQLTAEKLLAGESNVFNEWVLPDIGHIANVFMS
;
A
#
# COMPACT_ATOMS: atom_id res chain seq x y z
N MET A 1 -20.93 -17.89 20.65
CA MET A 1 -20.52 -16.58 21.19
C MET A 1 -20.16 -15.76 19.97
N GLU A 2 -20.95 -14.75 19.60
CA GLU A 2 -20.60 -13.86 18.48
C GLU A 2 -19.38 -13.04 18.89
N GLU A 3 -18.33 -13.04 18.07
CA GLU A 3 -17.20 -12.13 18.24
C GLU A 3 -17.65 -10.71 17.86
N GLU A 4 -17.75 -9.82 18.85
CA GLU A 4 -18.07 -8.42 18.62
C GLU A 4 -16.78 -7.65 18.29
N THR A 5 -16.66 -7.18 17.05
CA THR A 5 -15.53 -6.35 16.62
C THR A 5 -15.70 -4.90 17.10
N VAL A 6 -14.70 -4.37 17.81
CA VAL A 6 -14.68 -2.97 18.27
C VAL A 6 -13.75 -2.14 17.40
N ILE A 7 -14.27 -1.04 16.85
CA ILE A 7 -13.49 -0.05 16.10
C ILE A 7 -13.11 1.09 17.05
N LEU A 8 -11.82 1.29 17.25
CA LEU A 8 -11.29 2.40 18.04
C LEU A 8 -10.79 3.51 17.13
N GLN A 9 -11.11 4.74 17.47
CA GLN A 9 -10.52 5.94 16.88
C GLN A 9 -9.55 6.56 17.88
N PRO A 10 -8.38 7.05 17.45
CA PRO A 10 -7.43 7.69 18.35
C PRO A 10 -8.11 8.77 19.19
N THR A 11 -7.81 8.78 20.48
CA THR A 11 -8.33 9.73 21.50
C THR A 11 -9.83 9.74 21.73
N ILE A 12 -10.62 8.94 21.00
CA ILE A 12 -12.07 8.83 21.17
C ILE A 12 -12.39 7.60 22.02
N PRO A 13 -12.91 7.77 23.25
CA PRO A 13 -13.26 6.66 24.11
C PRO A 13 -14.48 5.89 23.59
N GLN A 14 -14.39 4.57 23.60
CA GLN A 14 -15.50 3.65 23.37
C GLN A 14 -15.94 3.04 24.70
N GLU A 15 -17.19 3.25 25.06
CA GLU A 15 -17.81 2.63 26.24
C GLU A 15 -18.52 1.34 25.82
N ARG A 16 -18.27 0.27 26.57
CA ARG A 16 -18.90 -1.05 26.43
C ARG A 16 -19.26 -1.54 27.82
N THR A 17 -20.54 -1.42 28.20
CA THR A 17 -21.13 -1.87 29.47
C THR A 17 -20.30 -1.50 30.72
N THR A 18 -19.28 -2.28 31.07
CA THR A 18 -18.41 -2.12 32.25
C THR A 18 -16.99 -1.63 31.90
N MET A 19 -16.61 -1.58 30.62
CA MET A 19 -15.30 -1.19 30.15
C MET A 19 -15.35 0.09 29.30
N LYS A 20 -14.39 0.97 29.52
CA LYS A 20 -14.08 2.10 28.67
C LYS A 20 -12.72 1.87 28.03
N MET A 21 -12.68 1.78 26.71
CA MET A 21 -11.46 1.58 25.93
C MET A 21 -11.14 2.85 25.15
N THR A 22 -9.92 3.34 25.26
CA THR A 22 -9.44 4.48 24.49
C THR A 22 -8.13 4.11 23.82
N LEU A 23 -8.05 4.27 22.50
CA LEU A 23 -6.79 4.19 21.78
C LEU A 23 -5.99 5.47 22.06
N SER A 24 -5.01 5.40 22.96
CA SER A 24 -4.25 6.57 23.41
C SER A 24 -3.22 7.00 22.37
N SER A 25 -2.55 6.04 21.75
CA SER A 25 -1.55 6.31 20.72
C SER A 25 -1.47 5.16 19.71
N VAL A 26 -1.09 5.50 18.47
CA VAL A 26 -0.70 4.56 17.43
C VAL A 26 0.58 5.08 16.82
N THR A 27 1.64 4.26 16.84
CA THR A 27 2.87 4.55 16.11
C THR A 27 2.87 3.75 14.82
N ILE A 28 2.89 4.49 13.71
CA ILE A 28 3.01 3.95 12.37
C ILE A 28 4.42 4.28 11.90
N THR A 29 5.11 3.32 11.30
CA THR A 29 6.41 3.54 10.65
C THR A 29 6.30 4.72 9.68
N PRO A 30 7.33 5.59 9.54
CA PRO A 30 7.29 6.69 8.58
C PRO A 30 6.80 6.21 7.22
N THR A 31 5.62 6.69 6.81
CA THR A 31 4.95 6.27 5.58
C THR A 31 4.79 7.51 4.69
N PRO A 32 5.83 7.89 3.90
CA PRO A 32 5.79 9.08 3.06
C PRO A 32 4.61 9.12 2.09
N ALA A 33 4.08 7.95 1.72
CA ALA A 33 2.87 7.83 0.89
C ALA A 33 1.63 8.52 1.49
N LEU A 34 1.59 8.77 2.81
CA LEU A 34 0.50 9.52 3.44
C LEU A 34 0.54 11.02 3.13
N GLN A 35 1.66 11.54 2.60
CA GLN A 35 1.80 12.93 2.15
C GLN A 35 1.51 13.10 0.65
N THR A 36 1.07 12.03 -0.01
CA THR A 36 0.78 12.04 -1.45
C THR A 36 -0.53 12.80 -1.73
N ALA A 37 -0.53 13.60 -2.79
CA ALA A 37 -1.72 14.29 -3.27
C ALA A 37 -2.59 13.37 -4.14
N PHE A 38 -3.88 13.66 -4.20
CA PHE A 38 -4.86 12.93 -4.99
C PHE A 38 -5.63 13.90 -5.90
N ILE A 39 -6.07 13.39 -7.05
CA ILE A 39 -6.92 14.09 -8.00
C ILE A 39 -8.21 13.30 -8.23
N THR A 40 -9.32 13.99 -8.45
CA THR A 40 -10.65 13.39 -8.66
C THR A 40 -11.42 14.13 -9.74
N ASP A 41 -12.19 13.39 -10.54
CA ASP A 41 -13.20 13.93 -11.45
C ASP A 41 -14.61 13.99 -10.82
N GLY A 42 -14.72 13.58 -9.55
CA GLY A 42 -15.96 13.41 -8.79
C GLY A 42 -16.65 12.06 -9.00
N LYS A 43 -16.00 11.12 -9.71
CA LYS A 43 -16.44 9.73 -9.88
C LYS A 43 -15.34 8.73 -9.54
N SER A 44 -14.08 9.11 -9.71
CA SER A 44 -12.93 8.26 -9.47
C SER A 44 -11.75 9.10 -8.98
N VAL A 45 -10.88 8.46 -8.22
CA VAL A 45 -9.73 9.10 -7.61
C VAL A 45 -8.44 8.46 -8.13
N ALA A 46 -7.41 9.27 -8.33
CA ALA A 46 -6.07 8.82 -8.66
C ALA A 46 -5.02 9.53 -7.79
N ILE A 47 -3.88 8.88 -7.60
CA ILE A 47 -2.68 9.48 -7.02
C ILE A 47 -2.11 10.51 -7.99
N TRP A 48 -1.83 11.71 -7.49
CA TRP A 48 -1.04 12.71 -8.22
C TRP A 48 0.44 12.33 -8.15
N SER A 49 1.01 11.92 -9.29
CA SER A 49 2.39 11.46 -9.42
C SER A 49 3.39 12.58 -9.74
N ASP A 50 2.92 13.74 -10.20
CA ASP A 50 3.78 14.88 -10.51
C ASP A 50 4.20 15.60 -9.22
N GLN A 51 5.41 16.15 -9.23
CA GLN A 51 5.94 16.96 -8.14
C GLN A 51 5.43 18.40 -8.18
N ASN A 52 4.96 18.84 -9.34
CA ASN A 52 4.46 20.19 -9.56
C ASN A 52 2.94 20.21 -9.42
N SER A 53 2.41 21.31 -8.88
CA SER A 53 0.98 21.57 -8.98
C SER A 53 0.62 21.98 -10.42
N PRO A 54 -0.61 21.69 -10.87
CA PRO A 54 -1.10 22.20 -12.15
C PRO A 54 -0.94 23.72 -12.27
N THR A 55 -0.77 24.22 -13.49
CA THR A 55 -0.56 25.66 -13.70
C THR A 55 -1.82 26.50 -13.43
N LEU A 56 -3.00 25.97 -13.72
CA LEU A 56 -4.27 26.68 -13.52
C LEU A 56 -4.98 26.18 -12.27
N HIS A 57 -5.17 27.08 -11.30
CA HIS A 57 -5.86 26.79 -10.06
C HIS A 57 -7.20 27.54 -10.04
N CYS A 58 -8.28 26.79 -9.91
CA CYS A 58 -9.63 27.33 -9.87
C CYS A 58 -10.29 27.00 -8.53
N VAL A 59 -11.04 27.94 -7.95
CA VAL A 59 -11.70 27.75 -6.65
C VAL A 59 -12.91 26.81 -6.72
N SER A 60 -13.54 26.69 -7.88
CA SER A 60 -14.71 25.83 -8.11
C SER A 60 -14.73 25.26 -9.52
N ARG A 61 -15.60 24.26 -9.74
CA ARG A 61 -15.83 23.65 -11.07
C ARG A 61 -16.42 24.66 -12.05
N GLU A 62 -17.32 25.53 -11.60
CA GLU A 62 -17.93 26.58 -12.41
C GLU A 62 -16.90 27.61 -12.85
N ALA A 63 -16.02 28.05 -11.94
CA ALA A 63 -14.92 28.95 -12.26
C ALA A 63 -13.97 28.33 -13.31
N ALA A 64 -13.68 27.03 -13.18
CA ALA A 64 -12.89 26.30 -14.18
C ALA A 64 -13.57 26.26 -15.56
N GLN A 65 -14.89 26.08 -15.63
CA GLN A 65 -15.65 26.09 -16.88
C GLN A 65 -15.65 27.47 -17.55
N ASN A 66 -15.66 28.54 -16.75
CA ASN A 66 -15.62 29.92 -17.23
C ASN A 66 -14.19 30.46 -17.41
N LEU A 67 -13.17 29.65 -17.13
CA LEU A 67 -11.74 30.03 -17.13
C LEU A 67 -11.42 31.20 -16.19
N GLU A 68 -12.17 31.33 -15.10
CA GLU A 68 -11.94 32.28 -14.01
C GLU A 68 -10.95 31.67 -12.99
N CYS A 69 -9.73 31.41 -13.44
CA CYS A 69 -8.71 30.69 -12.67
C CYS A 69 -7.45 31.52 -12.47
N ASP A 70 -6.77 31.28 -11.35
CA ASP A 70 -5.47 31.89 -11.06
C ASP A 70 -4.36 31.05 -11.69
N MET A 71 -3.53 31.73 -12.49
CA MET A 71 -2.41 31.12 -13.18
C MET A 71 -1.15 31.15 -12.31
N HIS A 72 -0.74 29.99 -11.82
CA HIS A 72 0.48 29.77 -11.04
C HIS A 72 1.54 29.12 -11.93
N THR A 73 2.20 29.94 -12.75
CA THR A 73 3.18 29.46 -13.73
C THR A 73 4.61 29.46 -13.19
N ASN A 74 5.37 28.44 -13.60
CA ASN A 74 6.83 28.45 -13.60
C ASN A 74 7.33 28.49 -15.06
N CYS A 75 7.14 29.62 -15.74
CA CYS A 75 7.58 29.79 -17.13
C CYS A 75 8.97 30.43 -17.20
N ALA A 76 9.83 29.87 -18.05
CA ALA A 76 11.10 30.49 -18.41
C ALA A 76 10.92 31.25 -19.73
N CYS A 77 11.03 32.58 -19.67
CA CYS A 77 10.95 33.42 -20.86
C CYS A 77 12.34 33.92 -21.25
N GLN A 78 12.71 33.71 -22.52
CA GLN A 78 13.94 34.20 -23.10
C GLN A 78 13.63 35.26 -24.17
N PRO A 79 14.26 36.44 -24.11
CA PRO A 79 14.16 37.41 -25.16
C PRO A 79 14.88 36.92 -26.42
N ALA A 80 14.24 37.05 -27.58
CA ALA A 80 14.87 36.93 -28.90
C ALA A 80 14.73 38.27 -29.65
N GLU A 81 15.51 38.46 -30.73
CA GLU A 81 15.69 39.77 -31.38
C GLU A 81 14.39 40.49 -31.77
N ASN A 82 13.32 39.76 -32.10
CA ASN A 82 12.02 40.32 -32.46
C ASN A 82 10.83 39.58 -31.85
N LYS A 83 11.07 38.63 -30.94
CA LYS A 83 10.05 37.78 -30.31
C LYS A 83 10.48 37.43 -28.89
N VAL A 84 9.53 37.17 -28.01
CA VAL A 84 9.80 36.55 -26.71
C VAL A 84 9.36 35.10 -26.80
N ASN A 85 10.24 34.19 -26.41
CA ASN A 85 9.91 32.77 -26.30
C ASN A 85 9.73 32.40 -24.83
N CYS A 86 8.52 32.04 -24.43
CA CYS A 86 8.23 31.55 -23.10
C CYS A 86 7.95 30.06 -23.15
N VAL A 87 8.71 29.29 -22.38
CA VAL A 87 8.47 27.85 -22.20
C VAL A 87 7.91 27.67 -20.80
N CYS A 88 6.68 27.18 -20.74
CA CYS A 88 5.98 26.86 -19.51
C CYS A 88 5.95 25.35 -19.33
N ALA A 89 6.19 24.87 -18.12
CA ALA A 89 5.88 23.49 -17.78
C ALA A 89 4.36 23.38 -17.64
N ASP A 90 3.71 22.77 -18.63
CA ASP A 90 2.29 22.44 -18.57
C ASP A 90 2.14 20.95 -18.28
N GLN A 91 1.33 20.61 -17.27
CA GLN A 91 1.08 19.24 -16.87
C GLN A 91 -0.23 18.79 -17.49
N ASN A 92 -0.17 17.71 -18.27
CA ASN A 92 -1.37 17.08 -18.80
C ASN A 92 -2.08 16.27 -17.70
N ILE A 93 -2.93 16.94 -16.93
CA ILE A 93 -3.72 16.33 -15.84
C ILE A 93 -4.52 15.13 -16.36
N THR A 94 -5.02 15.21 -17.60
CA THR A 94 -5.79 14.13 -18.23
C THR A 94 -4.95 12.90 -18.46
N GLU A 95 -3.70 13.04 -18.90
CA GLU A 95 -2.78 11.92 -19.09
C GLU A 95 -2.43 11.25 -17.74
N VAL A 96 -2.13 12.05 -16.72
CA VAL A 96 -1.88 11.55 -15.36
C VAL A 96 -3.10 10.78 -14.82
N PHE A 97 -4.32 11.25 -15.08
CA PHE A 97 -5.53 10.61 -14.58
C PHE A 97 -5.99 9.39 -15.39
N GLN A 98 -5.88 9.44 -16.72
CA GLN A 98 -6.46 8.44 -17.63
C GLN A 98 -5.46 7.38 -18.08
N THR A 99 -4.20 7.77 -18.32
CA THR A 99 -3.19 6.88 -18.89
C THR A 99 -2.45 6.11 -17.80
N GLU A 100 -2.16 6.74 -16.66
CA GLU A 100 -1.47 6.10 -15.54
C GLU A 100 -2.41 5.24 -14.67
N LEU A 101 -2.97 4.19 -15.26
CA LEU A 101 -3.92 3.28 -14.58
C LEU A 101 -3.36 2.67 -13.28
N GLN A 102 -2.04 2.59 -13.11
CA GLN A 102 -1.38 2.18 -11.87
C GLN A 102 -1.61 3.12 -10.68
N ASN A 103 -1.97 4.38 -10.94
CA ASN A 103 -2.18 5.42 -9.93
C ASN A 103 -3.67 5.62 -9.62
N ARG A 104 -4.58 5.06 -10.43
CA ARG A 104 -6.01 5.06 -10.15
C ARG A 104 -6.34 4.12 -9.00
N LEU A 105 -7.21 4.58 -8.10
CA LEU A 105 -7.63 3.78 -6.94
C LEU A 105 -8.53 2.61 -7.38
N PRO A 106 -8.48 1.45 -6.68
CA PRO A 106 -7.66 1.19 -5.50
C PRO A 106 -6.19 0.89 -5.84
N VAL A 107 -5.27 1.54 -5.14
CA VAL A 107 -3.82 1.33 -5.29
C VAL A 107 -3.34 0.43 -4.16
N ARG A 108 -2.83 -0.76 -4.48
CA ARG A 108 -2.36 -1.74 -3.49
C ARG A 108 -0.85 -1.90 -3.57
N ARG A 109 -0.13 -1.34 -2.61
CA ARG A 109 1.34 -1.45 -2.48
C ARG A 109 1.67 -2.34 -1.28
N PRO A 110 2.92 -2.83 -1.16
CA PRO A 110 3.29 -3.70 -0.04
C PRO A 110 3.08 -3.12 1.36
N TRP A 111 3.31 -1.82 1.53
CA TRP A 111 3.24 -1.13 2.83
C TRP A 111 1.94 -0.33 3.05
N ILE A 112 1.14 -0.10 2.01
CA ILE A 112 -0.07 0.72 2.08
C ILE A 112 -1.03 0.38 0.95
N GLU A 113 -2.33 0.40 1.24
CA GLU A 113 -3.40 0.34 0.25
C GLU A 113 -4.20 1.65 0.32
N PHE A 114 -4.54 2.22 -0.83
CA PHE A 114 -5.46 3.34 -0.95
C PHE A 114 -6.75 2.87 -1.59
N GLU A 115 -7.87 3.16 -0.95
CA GLU A 115 -9.20 2.83 -1.41
C GLU A 115 -10.08 4.09 -1.42
N GLU A 116 -11.01 4.14 -2.37
CA GLU A 116 -12.07 5.14 -2.38
C GLU A 116 -13.05 4.82 -1.24
N HIS A 117 -13.32 5.80 -0.39
CA HIS A 117 -14.32 5.71 0.64
C HIS A 117 -15.50 6.60 0.30
N GLN A 118 -16.60 5.94 -0.07
CA GLN A 118 -17.91 6.57 -0.19
C GLN A 118 -18.38 6.97 1.21
N GLY A 119 -18.20 8.24 1.56
CA GLY A 119 -18.74 8.83 2.77
C GLY A 119 -20.26 9.03 2.69
N ARG A 120 -20.89 9.33 3.82
CA ARG A 120 -22.31 9.75 3.89
C ARG A 120 -22.59 11.13 3.27
N THR A 121 -21.53 11.89 2.99
CA THR A 121 -21.52 13.19 2.32
C THR A 121 -20.95 13.00 0.92
N ASP A 122 -21.45 13.74 -0.08
CA ASP A 122 -21.10 13.68 -1.51
C ASP A 122 -19.63 14.05 -1.85
N GLN A 123 -18.69 13.78 -0.95
CA GLN A 123 -17.26 13.95 -1.15
C GLN A 123 -16.59 12.58 -1.11
N ASP A 124 -16.01 12.19 -2.24
CA ASP A 124 -15.13 11.03 -2.31
C ASP A 124 -13.93 11.27 -1.39
N THR A 125 -13.83 10.48 -0.32
CA THR A 125 -12.69 10.54 0.59
C THR A 125 -11.75 9.38 0.28
N VAL A 126 -10.45 9.57 0.51
CA VAL A 126 -9.46 8.49 0.34
C VAL A 126 -9.18 7.86 1.68
N LYS A 127 -9.26 6.53 1.74
CA LYS A 127 -8.91 5.73 2.90
C LYS A 127 -7.57 5.02 2.66
N ALA A 128 -6.63 5.22 3.58
CA ALA A 128 -5.38 4.47 3.63
C ALA A 128 -5.53 3.25 4.57
N ILE A 129 -5.05 2.09 4.14
CA ILE A 129 -5.02 0.85 4.90
C ILE A 129 -3.57 0.39 5.02
N ILE A 130 -3.09 0.24 6.25
CA ILE A 130 -1.72 -0.21 6.57
C ILE A 130 -1.85 -1.55 7.29
N ARG A 131 -1.26 -2.60 6.70
CA ARG A 131 -1.35 -3.99 7.21
C ARG A 131 -0.10 -4.46 7.95
N SER A 132 0.97 -3.66 7.92
CA SER A 132 2.17 -3.93 8.71
C SER A 132 1.89 -3.76 10.20
N LEU A 133 2.68 -4.43 11.04
CA LEU A 133 2.56 -4.26 12.49
C LEU A 133 2.77 -2.78 12.89
N SER A 134 1.76 -2.20 13.52
CA SER A 134 1.81 -0.90 14.20
C SER A 134 1.75 -1.11 15.71
N THR A 135 2.52 -0.35 16.48
CA THR A 135 2.41 -0.37 17.94
C THR A 135 1.26 0.55 18.35
N ALA A 136 0.35 0.04 19.16
CA ALA A 136 -0.79 0.78 19.66
C ALA A 136 -0.84 0.69 21.19
N GLU A 137 -1.13 1.80 21.84
CA GLU A 137 -1.43 1.84 23.27
C GLU A 137 -2.93 2.00 23.45
N ILE A 138 -3.51 1.08 24.22
CA ILE A 138 -4.93 1.09 24.56
C ILE A 138 -5.06 1.27 26.05
N LEU A 139 -5.71 2.36 26.46
CA LEU A 139 -6.12 2.58 27.83
C LEU A 139 -7.46 1.90 28.07
N VAL A 140 -7.49 0.92 28.96
CA VAL A 140 -8.71 0.23 29.39
C VAL A 140 -9.03 0.61 30.82
N SER A 141 -10.20 1.20 31.03
CA SER A 141 -10.75 1.52 32.36
C SER A 141 -11.95 0.64 32.61
N ILE A 142 -11.90 -0.18 33.65
CA ILE A 142 -13.00 -1.09 34.01
C ILE A 142 -13.69 -0.52 35.25
N LYS A 143 -15.01 -0.38 35.19
CA LYS A 143 -15.86 0.19 36.25
C LYS A 143 -16.44 -0.92 37.12
N GLU A 144 -15.58 -1.81 37.63
CA GLU A 144 -15.95 -2.90 38.55
C GLU A 144 -14.89 -3.08 39.65
N GLU A 145 -15.33 -3.62 40.79
CA GLU A 145 -14.47 -3.98 41.91
C GLU A 145 -14.04 -5.44 41.74
N PHE A 146 -12.73 -5.69 41.67
CA PHE A 146 -12.19 -7.03 41.43
C PHE A 146 -11.67 -7.65 42.73
N ASP A 147 -12.24 -8.79 43.13
CA ASP A 147 -11.74 -9.57 44.27
C ASP A 147 -10.44 -10.34 43.94
N SER A 148 -10.24 -10.71 42.68
CA SER A 148 -9.01 -11.39 42.22
C SER A 148 -8.79 -11.23 40.72
N THR A 149 -7.52 -11.30 40.29
CA THR A 149 -7.14 -11.30 38.86
C THR A 149 -6.52 -12.65 38.50
N VAL A 150 -7.07 -13.32 37.49
CA VAL A 150 -6.52 -14.59 36.97
C VAL A 150 -5.85 -14.30 35.63
N ARG A 151 -4.55 -14.57 35.53
CA ARG A 151 -3.81 -14.43 34.27
C ARG A 151 -3.93 -15.72 33.46
N GLU A 152 -4.85 -15.74 32.51
CA GLU A 152 -4.90 -16.80 31.50
C GLU A 152 -3.89 -16.48 30.39
N ILE A 153 -2.81 -17.26 30.28
CA ILE A 153 -1.90 -17.19 29.14
C ILE A 153 -2.37 -18.22 28.13
N THR A 154 -3.00 -17.77 27.05
CA THR A 154 -3.28 -18.66 25.92
C THR A 154 -2.00 -18.80 25.10
N ASP A 155 -1.24 -19.86 25.36
CA ASP A 155 -0.06 -20.24 24.56
C ASP A 155 -0.51 -21.12 23.38
N SER A 156 -1.32 -20.53 22.49
CA SER A 156 -1.78 -21.21 21.29
C SER A 156 -0.64 -21.34 20.29
N ILE A 157 -0.63 -22.45 19.55
CA ILE A 157 0.30 -22.68 18.44
C ILE A 157 -0.39 -22.27 17.14
N CYS A 158 0.25 -21.37 16.41
CA CYS A 158 -0.17 -21.00 15.05
C CYS A 158 0.84 -21.52 14.02
N THR A 159 0.33 -21.98 12.89
CA THR A 159 1.13 -22.55 11.80
C THR A 159 0.70 -21.98 10.47
N ILE A 160 1.70 -21.69 9.63
CA ILE A 160 1.56 -21.34 8.23
C ILE A 160 2.44 -22.33 7.47
N GLU A 161 1.92 -22.88 6.39
CA GLU A 161 2.68 -23.79 5.52
C GLU A 161 3.55 -23.00 4.53
N ASP A 162 4.60 -23.65 4.03
CA ASP A 162 5.45 -23.10 2.98
C ASP A 162 4.61 -22.71 1.76
N THR A 163 4.88 -21.54 1.19
CA THR A 163 4.08 -21.00 0.09
C THR A 163 4.93 -20.40 -1.00
N THR A 164 4.29 -20.11 -2.13
CA THR A 164 4.93 -19.46 -3.27
C THR A 164 4.58 -17.97 -3.33
N ILE A 165 5.54 -17.17 -3.79
CA ILE A 165 5.35 -15.75 -4.08
C ILE A 165 5.27 -15.49 -5.58
N THR A 166 4.35 -14.61 -5.98
CA THR A 166 4.17 -14.21 -7.38
C THR A 166 4.11 -12.69 -7.50
N GLY A 167 4.48 -12.15 -8.66
CA GLY A 167 4.44 -10.71 -8.92
C GLY A 167 5.74 -10.21 -9.52
N CYS A 168 6.17 -9.03 -9.10
CA CYS A 168 7.32 -8.35 -9.69
C CYS A 168 8.34 -7.85 -8.68
N TYR A 169 9.58 -7.70 -9.16
CA TYR A 169 10.66 -7.05 -8.43
C TYR A 169 10.96 -5.69 -9.06
N HIS A 170 11.44 -4.74 -8.25
CA HIS A 170 11.65 -3.32 -8.62
C HIS A 170 10.41 -2.61 -9.19
N CYS A 171 9.23 -2.96 -8.69
CA CYS A 171 7.95 -2.43 -9.15
C CYS A 171 7.11 -1.88 -7.99
N SER A 172 6.18 -0.96 -8.28
CA SER A 172 5.31 -0.34 -7.27
C SER A 172 4.25 -1.29 -6.68
N ARG A 173 3.78 -2.26 -7.47
CA ARG A 173 2.82 -3.28 -7.03
C ARG A 173 3.44 -4.34 -6.10
N GLY A 174 4.75 -4.54 -6.23
CA GLY A 174 5.50 -5.57 -5.51
C GLY A 174 5.09 -7.00 -5.86
N ALA A 175 5.33 -7.89 -4.91
CA ALA A 175 5.03 -9.30 -5.00
C ALA A 175 4.07 -9.72 -3.87
N LEU A 176 3.29 -10.76 -4.12
CA LEU A 176 2.19 -11.23 -3.28
C LEU A 176 2.36 -12.72 -2.98
N ALA A 177 2.30 -13.07 -1.71
CA ALA A 177 2.18 -14.45 -1.23
C ALA A 177 0.81 -14.63 -0.58
N GLN A 178 0.07 -15.65 -0.99
CA GLN A 178 -1.16 -16.07 -0.32
C GLN A 178 -0.79 -17.11 0.73
N VAL A 179 -1.13 -16.84 1.99
CA VAL A 179 -0.87 -17.74 3.12
C VAL A 179 -2.19 -18.15 3.75
N VAL A 180 -2.22 -19.36 4.29
CA VAL A 180 -3.31 -19.83 5.14
C VAL A 180 -2.74 -20.06 6.54
N CYS A 181 -3.32 -19.38 7.53
CA CYS A 181 -2.90 -19.52 8.91
C CYS A 181 -3.88 -20.39 9.70
N PHE A 182 -3.34 -21.42 10.36
CA PHE A 182 -4.07 -22.31 11.25
C PHE A 182 -3.74 -21.99 12.70
N ALA A 183 -4.75 -22.02 13.56
CA ALA A 183 -4.60 -21.92 15.01
C ALA A 183 -5.05 -23.23 15.67
N GLN A 184 -4.33 -23.69 16.70
CA GLN A 184 -4.60 -24.99 17.33
C GLN A 184 -5.96 -25.06 18.04
N ASP A 185 -6.33 -24.01 18.77
CA ASP A 185 -7.49 -24.05 19.67
C ASP A 185 -8.67 -23.18 19.21
N ARG A 186 -8.43 -21.88 19.01
CA ARG A 186 -9.45 -20.89 18.70
C ARG A 186 -8.93 -19.86 17.71
N ALA A 187 -9.86 -19.14 17.08
CA ALA A 187 -9.54 -18.00 16.24
C ALA A 187 -8.69 -16.97 17.01
N THR A 188 -7.62 -16.48 16.38
CA THR A 188 -6.69 -15.53 16.97
C THR A 188 -5.92 -14.75 15.91
N MET A 189 -5.18 -13.73 16.32
CA MET A 189 -4.26 -12.98 15.45
C MET A 189 -2.83 -13.48 15.68
N ALA A 190 -2.15 -13.90 14.61
CA ALA A 190 -0.74 -14.22 14.66
C ALA A 190 0.12 -13.08 14.09
N SER A 191 1.30 -12.91 14.68
CA SER A 191 2.39 -12.13 14.12
C SER A 191 3.22 -13.00 13.18
N VAL A 192 3.45 -12.52 11.98
CA VAL A 192 4.32 -13.14 10.97
C VAL A 192 5.51 -12.23 10.76
N GLN A 193 6.70 -12.69 11.13
CA GLN A 193 7.96 -12.00 10.93
C GLN A 193 8.72 -12.63 9.76
N CYS A 194 9.04 -11.87 8.73
CA CYS A 194 9.76 -12.29 7.53
C CYS A 194 10.94 -11.35 7.29
N ASN A 195 12.19 -11.80 7.51
CA ASN A 195 13.38 -10.93 7.50
C ASN A 195 13.12 -9.61 8.28
N ASP A 196 13.09 -8.47 7.58
CA ASP A 196 12.87 -7.12 8.15
C ASP A 196 11.40 -6.66 8.14
N THR A 197 10.48 -7.50 7.68
CA THR A 197 9.04 -7.16 7.53
C THR A 197 8.18 -7.96 8.49
N ALA A 198 7.11 -7.35 8.99
CA ALA A 198 6.23 -7.99 9.95
C ALA A 198 4.75 -7.71 9.63
N PHE A 199 3.92 -8.73 9.77
CA PHE A 199 2.49 -8.70 9.43
C PHE A 199 1.65 -9.26 10.57
N ALA A 200 0.42 -8.75 10.72
CA ALA A 200 -0.61 -9.40 11.54
C ALA A 200 -1.60 -10.13 10.63
N VAL A 201 -1.82 -11.42 10.88
CA VAL A 201 -2.76 -12.25 10.10
C VAL A 201 -3.77 -12.95 11.02
N PRO A 202 -5.05 -13.02 10.64
CA PRO A 202 -6.00 -13.87 11.33
C PRO A 202 -5.66 -15.36 11.11
N CYS A 203 -5.89 -16.16 12.14
CA CYS A 203 -5.71 -17.61 12.14
C CYS A 203 -6.94 -18.25 12.78
N SER A 204 -7.38 -19.39 12.25
CA SER A 204 -8.50 -20.17 12.79
C SER A 204 -8.19 -21.66 12.74
N PRO A 205 -8.89 -22.52 13.51
CA PRO A 205 -8.75 -23.97 13.39
C PRO A 205 -9.06 -24.48 11.97
N GLU A 206 -9.98 -23.83 11.25
CA GLU A 206 -10.35 -24.16 9.87
C GLU A 206 -9.38 -23.60 8.82
N GLY A 207 -8.45 -22.73 9.23
CA GLY A 207 -7.55 -22.00 8.34
C GLY A 207 -8.16 -20.67 7.86
N SER A 208 -7.37 -19.61 7.98
CA SER A 208 -7.74 -18.26 7.55
C SER A 208 -6.76 -17.76 6.48
N SER A 209 -7.29 -17.34 5.32
CA SER A 209 -6.47 -16.85 4.20
C SER A 209 -6.04 -15.40 4.40
N SER A 210 -4.78 -15.09 4.10
CA SER A 210 -4.22 -13.75 4.16
C SER A 210 -3.25 -13.48 3.01
N SER A 211 -3.18 -12.21 2.61
CA SER A 211 -2.33 -11.74 1.52
C SER A 211 -1.13 -10.97 2.08
N LEU A 212 0.07 -11.55 1.99
CA LEU A 212 1.32 -10.90 2.39
C LEU A 212 1.95 -10.25 1.16
N ARG A 213 2.22 -8.94 1.23
CA ARG A 213 2.83 -8.20 0.12
C ARG A 213 4.23 -7.75 0.46
N PHE A 214 5.13 -7.87 -0.51
CA PHE A 214 6.54 -7.61 -0.36
C PHE A 214 7.07 -6.69 -1.45
N SER A 215 8.05 -5.86 -1.09
CA SER A 215 8.86 -5.10 -2.05
C SER A 215 10.18 -5.84 -2.24
N MET A 216 10.45 -6.27 -3.47
CA MET A 216 11.64 -7.08 -3.78
C MET A 216 12.55 -6.38 -4.78
N SER A 217 13.86 -6.57 -4.61
CA SER A 217 14.90 -6.07 -5.51
C SER A 217 15.51 -7.16 -6.40
N THR A 218 15.19 -8.44 -6.16
CA THR A 218 15.73 -9.58 -6.92
C THR A 218 14.61 -10.44 -7.51
N ALA A 219 14.93 -11.19 -8.57
CA ALA A 219 13.98 -12.08 -9.23
C ALA A 219 13.80 -13.39 -8.45
N GLN A 220 14.88 -14.02 -8.00
CA GLN A 220 14.82 -15.26 -7.23
C GLN A 220 14.61 -14.95 -5.75
N ILE A 221 13.52 -15.48 -5.20
CA ILE A 221 13.09 -15.19 -3.84
C ILE A 221 13.14 -16.46 -3.01
N LYS A 222 13.81 -16.35 -1.86
CA LYS A 222 13.76 -17.29 -0.75
C LYS A 222 13.72 -16.49 0.55
N ILE A 223 12.56 -16.44 1.19
CA ILE A 223 12.33 -15.68 2.43
C ILE A 223 12.11 -16.67 3.56
N TYR A 224 12.77 -16.43 4.68
CA TYR A 224 12.54 -17.15 5.92
C TYR A 224 11.57 -16.35 6.79
N CYS A 225 10.50 -17.01 7.22
CA CYS A 225 9.47 -16.40 8.05
C CYS A 225 9.21 -17.21 9.31
N GLU A 226 8.77 -16.54 10.36
CA GLU A 226 8.31 -17.13 11.62
C GLU A 226 6.90 -16.63 11.92
N THR A 227 5.97 -17.54 12.22
CA THR A 227 4.64 -17.21 12.73
C THR A 227 4.56 -17.45 14.24
N SER A 228 3.86 -16.57 14.96
CA SER A 228 3.65 -16.68 16.40
C SER A 228 2.33 -16.02 16.83
N CYS A 229 1.51 -16.75 17.59
CA CYS A 229 0.33 -16.21 18.30
C CYS A 229 0.40 -16.47 19.82
N GLY A 230 1.51 -17.03 20.27
CA GLY A 230 1.82 -17.34 21.67
C GLY A 230 3.33 -17.23 21.88
N LYS A 231 3.91 -18.07 22.73
CA LYS A 231 5.37 -18.13 22.94
C LYS A 231 6.06 -18.97 21.88
N THR A 232 5.34 -19.95 21.33
CA THR A 232 5.89 -20.85 20.32
C THR A 232 5.94 -20.15 18.97
N LYS A 233 7.13 -20.12 18.37
CA LYS A 233 7.34 -19.68 17.00
C LYS A 233 7.41 -20.89 16.07
N LYS A 234 6.78 -20.79 14.90
CA LYS A 234 6.82 -21.82 13.85
C LYS A 234 7.44 -21.24 12.57
N PRO A 235 8.54 -21.83 12.07
CA PRO A 235 9.16 -21.36 10.83
C PRO A 235 8.40 -21.86 9.61
N PHE A 236 8.46 -21.08 8.53
CA PHE A 236 8.02 -21.45 7.18
C PHE A 236 8.83 -20.68 6.13
N GLU A 237 8.90 -21.20 4.92
CA GLU A 237 9.61 -20.59 3.79
C GLU A 237 8.63 -20.05 2.73
N ILE A 238 8.98 -18.90 2.16
CA ILE A 238 8.31 -18.35 0.98
C ILE A 238 9.31 -18.36 -0.19
N THR A 239 8.96 -19.04 -1.28
CA THR A 239 9.85 -19.18 -2.45
C THR A 239 9.17 -18.77 -3.75
N GLY A 240 9.94 -18.34 -4.74
CA GLY A 240 9.37 -18.03 -6.05
C GLY A 240 10.34 -17.29 -6.97
N VAL A 241 9.91 -17.09 -8.22
CA VAL A 241 10.63 -16.31 -9.22
C VAL A 241 9.72 -15.18 -9.70
N LEU A 242 10.16 -13.94 -9.51
CA LEU A 242 9.42 -12.74 -9.84
C LEU A 242 9.79 -12.21 -11.24
N HIS A 243 8.82 -11.56 -11.88
CA HIS A 243 9.01 -10.94 -13.19
C HIS A 243 9.56 -9.51 -13.06
N TRP A 244 10.39 -9.07 -14.01
CA TRP A 244 10.82 -7.68 -14.11
C TRP A 244 9.77 -6.84 -14.86
N THR A 245 9.45 -5.64 -14.37
CA THR A 245 8.39 -4.82 -14.99
C THR A 245 8.81 -3.43 -15.44
N LYS A 246 10.06 -2.99 -15.24
CA LYS A 246 10.43 -1.60 -15.57
C LYS A 246 10.44 -1.27 -17.08
N THR A 247 10.39 -2.25 -17.96
CA THR A 247 10.58 -2.01 -19.40
C THR A 247 9.43 -2.44 -20.31
N VAL A 248 8.47 -3.27 -19.90
CA VAL A 248 7.53 -3.83 -20.90
C VAL A 248 6.35 -2.89 -21.22
N GLN A 249 5.78 -2.20 -20.23
CA GLN A 249 4.66 -1.27 -20.48
C GLN A 249 5.10 -0.02 -21.25
N LEU A 250 6.14 0.67 -20.78
CA LEU A 250 6.70 1.85 -21.46
C LEU A 250 7.24 1.52 -22.86
N THR A 251 7.86 0.34 -23.06
CA THR A 251 8.40 -0.01 -24.38
C THR A 251 7.30 -0.48 -25.33
N ALA A 252 6.27 -1.18 -24.85
CA ALA A 252 5.12 -1.57 -25.68
C ALA A 252 4.28 -0.34 -26.07
N GLU A 253 4.05 0.60 -25.16
CA GLU A 253 3.35 1.86 -25.44
C GLU A 253 4.16 2.72 -26.43
N LYS A 254 5.48 2.86 -26.25
CA LYS A 254 6.34 3.61 -27.19
C LYS A 254 6.48 2.94 -28.56
N LEU A 255 6.50 1.60 -28.63
CA LEU A 255 6.48 0.85 -29.90
C LEU A 255 5.15 0.99 -30.63
N LEU A 256 4.01 0.96 -29.91
CA LEU A 256 2.68 1.15 -30.49
C LEU A 256 2.42 2.62 -30.90
N ALA A 257 3.06 3.57 -30.21
CA ALA A 257 3.03 5.01 -30.54
C ALA A 257 4.00 5.41 -31.67
N GLY A 258 4.85 4.48 -32.16
CA GLY A 258 5.73 4.74 -33.31
C GLY A 258 6.95 5.62 -33.01
N GLU A 259 7.36 5.76 -31.75
CA GLU A 259 8.55 6.53 -31.38
C GLU A 259 9.84 5.74 -31.67
N SER A 260 10.70 6.28 -32.53
CA SER A 260 11.90 5.60 -33.07
C SER A 260 13.18 5.80 -32.26
N ASN A 261 13.13 6.45 -31.10
CA ASN A 261 14.31 6.79 -30.28
C ASN A 261 14.42 5.93 -29.01
N VAL A 262 14.26 4.61 -29.12
CA VAL A 262 14.39 3.66 -28.00
C VAL A 262 15.85 3.21 -27.83
N PHE A 263 16.79 4.16 -27.66
CA PHE A 263 18.22 3.84 -27.55
C PHE A 263 18.89 4.17 -26.21
N ASN A 264 18.20 4.78 -25.25
CA ASN A 264 18.76 4.98 -23.91
C ASN A 264 17.81 4.44 -22.84
N GLU A 265 18.00 3.17 -22.47
CA GLU A 265 17.82 2.59 -21.13
C GLU A 265 17.84 1.06 -21.22
N TRP A 266 18.97 0.50 -21.66
CA TRP A 266 19.23 -0.94 -21.52
C TRP A 266 19.85 -1.20 -20.14
N VAL A 267 19.03 -1.20 -19.09
CA VAL A 267 19.38 -1.92 -17.86
C VAL A 267 18.92 -3.35 -18.08
N LEU A 268 19.87 -4.19 -18.48
CA LEU A 268 19.63 -5.61 -18.72
C LEU A 268 19.13 -6.27 -17.42
N PRO A 269 18.11 -7.16 -17.50
CA PRO A 269 17.79 -8.04 -16.38
C PRO A 269 19.04 -8.85 -16.00
N ASP A 270 19.11 -9.33 -14.75
CA ASP A 270 20.25 -10.11 -14.26
C ASP A 270 20.51 -11.34 -15.15
N ILE A 271 21.48 -11.22 -16.06
CA ILE A 271 21.77 -12.20 -17.11
C ILE A 271 22.44 -13.44 -16.51
N GLY A 272 22.88 -13.39 -15.25
CA GLY A 272 23.42 -14.55 -14.54
C GLY A 272 22.46 -15.75 -14.51
N HIS A 273 21.16 -15.53 -14.70
CA HIS A 273 20.14 -16.58 -14.65
C HIS A 273 19.66 -17.08 -16.02
N ILE A 274 19.84 -16.32 -17.10
CA ILE A 274 19.48 -16.80 -18.45
C ILE A 274 20.44 -17.92 -18.88
N ALA A 275 21.70 -17.90 -18.41
CA ALA A 275 22.68 -18.93 -18.72
C ALA A 275 22.36 -20.32 -18.10
N ASN A 276 21.63 -20.37 -16.98
CA ASN A 276 21.33 -21.64 -16.30
C ASN A 276 20.16 -22.42 -16.91
N VAL A 277 19.29 -21.78 -17.69
CA VAL A 277 18.20 -22.45 -18.41
C VAL A 277 18.65 -22.95 -19.79
N PHE A 278 19.71 -22.35 -20.35
CA PHE A 278 20.30 -22.79 -21.62
C PHE A 278 21.43 -23.83 -21.46
N MET A 279 21.89 -24.09 -20.23
CA MET A 279 22.91 -25.11 -19.92
C MET A 279 22.37 -26.28 -19.06
N SER A 280 21.08 -26.58 -19.16
CA SER A 280 20.47 -27.83 -18.67
C SER A 280 19.87 -28.63 -19.82
#